data_AF-A0A6B2V4M1-F1
#
_entry.id   AF-A0A6B2V4M1-F1
#
_cell.length_a   1.000
_cell.length_b   1.000
_cell.length_c   1.000
_cell.angle_alpha   90.00
_cell.angle_beta   90.00
_cell.angle_gamma   90.00
#
_symmetry.space_group_name_H-M   'P 1'
#
loop_
_entity.id
_entity.type
_entity.pdbx_description
1 polymer ?
#
loop_
_entity_poly.entity_id
_entity_poly.type
_entity_poly.pdbx_seq_one_letter_code
_entity_poly.pdbx_strand_id
1 'polypeptide(L)'
;AAGLTAYWLRLPPSPRLATAAVTLLRENPRFRARLRARLGASRMDLLLACVNAAVHGAGQTPTSLVLDGALRTCQLAGTVARSAAFDTVHDQLCSPERISVATDDCPRPPLRVSPAQEYANHASAGSLIGAAATLLVKHDAAEAAEAVLAGSPKAARYGPAAFHAVLSAALARTGVLVRDPERLRQLEMAGTVVLHPSALVADDGTADPWAEPVLDAARRAGLRIVVVGHPALEDFTGLADEVVDARRPFDDVVHGLRRDEDEGAVVTVARARSADDHDVLAALRGSDIAVALTDRAGAVVWGADILALHGLPDVWRVLTAIPAARTVGRRSQTLA
;
A
#
# COMPACT_ATOMS: atom_id res chain seq x y z
N ALA A 1 -7.52 26.86 -7.95
CA ALA A 1 -7.75 28.28 -7.59
C ALA A 1 -6.47 29.11 -7.74
N ALA A 2 -5.39 28.83 -6.99
CA ALA A 2 -4.16 29.65 -6.97
C ALA A 2 -3.52 29.96 -8.34
N GLY A 3 -3.41 28.98 -9.24
CA GLY A 3 -2.86 29.21 -10.59
C GLY A 3 -3.78 30.02 -11.51
N LEU A 4 -5.10 29.83 -11.39
CA LEU A 4 -6.08 30.64 -12.12
C LEU A 4 -6.13 32.07 -11.59
N THR A 5 -6.05 32.27 -10.27
CA THR A 5 -5.97 33.60 -9.66
C THR A 5 -4.66 34.30 -10.00
N ALA A 6 -3.51 33.59 -10.02
CA ALA A 6 -2.23 34.17 -10.41
C ALA A 6 -2.17 34.55 -11.90
N TYR A 7 -2.76 33.71 -12.76
CA TYR A 7 -2.93 33.98 -14.18
C TYR A 7 -3.85 35.19 -14.43
N TRP A 8 -4.99 35.25 -13.73
CA TRP A 8 -5.92 36.38 -13.81
C TRP A 8 -5.33 37.69 -13.25
N LEU A 9 -4.48 37.59 -12.21
CA LEU A 9 -3.81 38.74 -11.59
C LEU A 9 -2.52 39.16 -12.31
N ARG A 10 -2.12 38.49 -13.40
CA ARG A 10 -0.87 38.75 -14.16
C ARG A 10 0.36 38.86 -13.24
N LEU A 11 0.41 38.05 -12.19
CA LEU A 11 1.56 38.05 -11.29
C LEU A 11 2.81 37.55 -12.06
N PRO A 12 3.98 38.17 -11.86
CA PRO A 12 5.22 37.70 -12.49
C PRO A 12 5.47 36.24 -12.07
N PRO A 13 6.03 35.40 -12.98
CA PRO A 13 6.29 34.00 -12.68
C PRO A 13 7.14 33.90 -11.41
N SER A 14 6.77 33.00 -10.48
CA SER A 14 7.58 32.80 -9.29
C SER A 14 9.02 32.45 -9.73
N PRO A 15 10.04 33.13 -9.17
CA PRO A 15 11.41 32.89 -9.58
C PRO A 15 11.73 31.41 -9.32
N ARG A 16 12.41 30.73 -10.25
CA ARG A 16 12.73 29.29 -10.18
C ARG A 16 13.33 28.88 -8.82
N LEU A 17 14.02 29.82 -8.18
CA LEU A 17 14.53 29.74 -6.81
C LEU A 17 13.47 29.47 -5.73
N ALA A 18 12.30 30.09 -5.79
CA ALA A 18 11.21 29.84 -4.84
C ALA A 18 10.68 28.41 -4.99
N THR A 19 10.60 27.92 -6.22
CA THR A 19 10.17 26.54 -6.53
C THR A 19 11.19 25.51 -6.06
N ALA A 20 12.48 25.75 -6.31
CA ALA A 20 13.56 24.91 -5.82
C ALA A 20 13.66 24.92 -4.30
N ALA A 21 13.54 26.08 -3.65
CA ALA A 21 13.59 26.20 -2.19
C ALA A 21 12.44 25.45 -1.51
N VAL A 22 11.22 25.55 -2.03
CA VAL A 22 10.05 24.83 -1.49
C VAL A 22 10.16 23.33 -1.71
N THR A 23 10.69 22.91 -2.86
CA THR A 23 10.99 21.50 -3.12
C THR A 23 12.03 20.99 -2.12
N LEU A 24 13.17 21.66 -1.99
CA LEU A 24 14.22 21.38 -0.99
C LEU A 24 13.68 21.26 0.44
N LEU A 25 12.85 22.21 0.87
CA LEU A 25 12.29 22.24 2.21
C LEU A 25 11.33 21.07 2.44
N ARG A 26 10.51 20.73 1.42
CA ARG A 26 9.58 19.61 1.43
C ARG A 26 10.29 18.25 1.40
N GLU A 27 11.42 18.15 0.71
CA GLU A 27 12.23 16.94 0.59
C GLU A 27 13.16 16.72 1.79
N ASN A 28 13.42 17.74 2.62
CA ASN A 28 14.32 17.60 3.77
C ASN A 28 13.67 16.79 4.92
N PRO A 29 14.20 15.60 5.27
CA PRO A 29 13.59 14.72 6.27
C PRO A 29 13.61 15.32 7.69
N ARG A 30 14.64 16.10 8.03
CA ARG A 30 14.74 16.76 9.35
C ARG A 30 13.71 17.89 9.48
N PHE A 31 13.45 18.61 8.40
CA PHE A 31 12.41 19.63 8.37
C PHE A 31 11.02 19.01 8.52
N ARG A 32 10.72 17.95 7.75
CA ARG A 32 9.47 17.20 7.89
C ARG A 32 9.29 16.66 9.31
N ALA A 33 10.32 16.07 9.91
CA ALA A 33 10.25 15.56 11.28
C ALA A 33 9.93 16.68 12.29
N ARG A 34 10.58 17.84 12.19
CA ARG A 34 10.28 19.02 13.02
C ARG A 34 8.86 19.54 12.82
N LEU A 35 8.40 19.63 11.57
CA LEU A 35 7.06 20.11 11.26
C LEU A 35 5.99 19.14 11.78
N ARG A 36 6.22 17.84 11.61
CA ARG A 36 5.35 16.77 12.13
C ARG A 36 5.26 16.82 13.64
N ALA A 37 6.37 17.03 14.35
CA ALA A 37 6.39 17.15 15.80
C ALA A 37 5.59 18.35 16.32
N ARG A 38 5.48 19.44 15.54
CA ARG A 38 4.75 20.65 15.93
C ARG A 38 3.28 20.67 15.48
N LEU A 39 2.99 20.17 14.28
CA LEU A 39 1.68 20.31 13.63
C LEU A 39 0.88 19.01 13.61
N GLY A 40 1.51 17.86 13.87
CA GLY A 40 0.94 16.55 13.59
C GLY A 40 1.00 16.19 12.10
N ALA A 41 0.76 14.91 11.79
CA ALA A 41 0.88 14.35 10.44
C ALA A 41 -0.02 15.05 9.42
N SER A 42 -1.33 15.11 9.72
CA SER A 42 -2.34 15.57 8.77
C SER A 42 -2.23 17.06 8.47
N ARG A 43 -1.94 17.90 9.47
CA ARG A 43 -1.80 19.36 9.27
C ARG A 43 -0.50 19.71 8.53
N MET A 44 0.58 18.97 8.80
CA MET A 44 1.83 19.10 8.04
C MET A 44 1.60 18.80 6.56
N ASP A 45 0.91 17.71 6.23
CA ASP A 45 0.66 17.33 4.83
C ASP A 45 -0.22 18.37 4.12
N LEU A 46 -1.22 18.93 4.81
CA LEU A 46 -2.05 20.01 4.29
C LEU A 46 -1.24 21.29 4.03
N LEU A 47 -0.40 21.71 4.99
CA LEU A 47 0.45 22.90 4.85
C LEU A 47 1.43 22.75 3.69
N LEU A 48 2.12 21.61 3.61
CA LEU A 48 3.04 21.33 2.51
C LEU A 48 2.32 21.31 1.17
N ALA A 49 1.10 20.79 1.10
CA ALA A 49 0.28 20.83 -0.11
C ALA A 49 -0.11 22.26 -0.50
N CYS A 50 -0.56 23.10 0.45
CA CYS A 50 -0.90 24.50 0.21
C CYS A 50 0.31 25.31 -0.28
N VAL A 51 1.47 25.17 0.37
CA VAL A 51 2.71 25.85 -0.02
C VAL A 51 3.14 25.41 -1.43
N ASN A 52 3.11 24.11 -1.71
CA ASN A 52 3.44 23.59 -3.03
C ASN A 52 2.48 24.12 -4.11
N ALA A 53 1.18 24.18 -3.79
CA ALA A 53 0.16 24.69 -4.69
C ALA A 53 0.32 26.20 -4.97
N ALA A 54 0.67 27.00 -3.96
CA ALA A 54 0.93 28.42 -4.13
C ALA A 54 2.18 28.68 -4.99
N VAL A 55 3.24 27.93 -4.74
CA VAL A 55 4.55 28.12 -5.38
C VAL A 55 4.53 27.69 -6.85
N HIS A 56 3.93 26.54 -7.14
CA HIS A 56 3.75 26.06 -8.52
C HIS A 56 2.63 26.80 -9.26
N GLY A 57 1.61 27.29 -8.54
CA GLY A 57 0.55 28.13 -9.09
C GLY A 57 1.06 29.49 -9.58
N ALA A 58 2.01 30.08 -8.85
CA ALA A 58 2.68 31.32 -9.26
C ALA A 58 3.79 31.09 -10.31
N GLY A 59 4.38 29.90 -10.37
CA GLY A 59 5.51 29.58 -11.26
C GLY A 59 5.17 29.09 -12.67
N GLN A 60 3.89 29.03 -13.04
CA GLN A 60 3.42 28.48 -14.33
C GLN A 60 3.99 27.07 -14.64
N THR A 61 4.09 26.19 -13.64
CA THR A 61 4.44 24.76 -13.83
C THR A 61 3.18 23.90 -13.66
N PRO A 62 2.22 23.91 -14.62
CA PRO A 62 0.90 23.32 -14.45
C PRO A 62 0.94 21.80 -14.27
N THR A 63 1.96 21.12 -14.80
CA THR A 63 2.02 19.66 -14.81
C THR A 63 2.09 19.05 -13.40
N SER A 64 2.83 19.66 -12.47
CA SER A 64 2.90 19.15 -11.09
C SER A 64 1.60 19.35 -10.32
N LEU A 65 0.90 20.46 -10.56
CA LEU A 65 -0.42 20.73 -9.99
C LEU A 65 -1.48 19.78 -10.53
N VAL A 66 -1.45 19.48 -11.83
CA VAL A 66 -2.36 18.51 -12.46
C VAL A 66 -2.09 17.10 -11.92
N LEU A 67 -0.83 16.69 -11.79
CA LEU A 67 -0.45 15.40 -11.21
C LEU A 67 -0.89 15.28 -9.75
N ASP A 68 -0.65 16.31 -8.93
CA ASP A 68 -1.09 16.31 -7.53
C ASP A 68 -2.62 16.29 -7.45
N GLY A 69 -3.31 17.14 -8.20
CA GLY A 69 -4.76 17.16 -8.29
C GLY A 69 -5.34 15.80 -8.68
N ALA A 70 -4.81 15.18 -9.74
CA ALA A 70 -5.23 13.85 -10.19
C ALA A 70 -5.01 12.77 -9.10
N LEU A 71 -3.86 12.77 -8.44
CA LEU A 71 -3.58 11.84 -7.34
C LEU A 71 -4.55 12.06 -6.17
N ARG A 72 -4.79 13.31 -5.77
CA ARG A 72 -5.75 13.64 -4.69
C ARG A 72 -7.17 13.23 -5.05
N THR A 73 -7.57 13.39 -6.30
CA THR A 73 -8.86 12.89 -6.80
C THR A 73 -8.94 11.37 -6.70
N CYS A 74 -7.90 10.63 -7.10
CA CYS A 74 -7.87 9.17 -6.96
C CYS A 74 -7.96 8.73 -5.49
N GLN A 75 -7.21 9.39 -4.60
CA GLN A 75 -7.22 9.10 -3.15
C GLN A 75 -8.59 9.40 -2.52
N LEU A 76 -9.22 10.51 -2.92
CA LEU A 76 -10.56 10.87 -2.48
C LEU A 76 -11.58 9.85 -2.98
N ALA A 77 -11.56 9.51 -4.27
CA ALA A 77 -12.45 8.52 -4.86
C ALA A 77 -12.29 7.14 -4.19
N GLY A 78 -11.06 6.72 -3.89
CA GLY A 78 -10.80 5.49 -3.15
C GLY A 78 -11.29 5.53 -1.70
N THR A 79 -11.20 6.68 -1.03
CA THR A 79 -11.75 6.85 0.32
C THR A 79 -13.28 6.77 0.31
N VAL A 80 -13.92 7.50 -0.61
CA VAL A 80 -15.39 7.46 -0.80
C VAL A 80 -15.86 6.05 -1.14
N ALA A 81 -15.18 5.36 -2.07
CA ALA A 81 -15.54 3.99 -2.47
C ALA A 81 -15.44 3.01 -1.28
N ARG A 82 -14.42 3.13 -0.44
CA ARG A 82 -14.26 2.28 0.75
C ARG A 82 -15.28 2.59 1.84
N SER A 83 -15.56 3.88 2.09
CA SER A 83 -16.62 4.28 3.02
C SER A 83 -17.97 3.76 2.56
N ALA A 84 -18.32 3.96 1.28
CA ALA A 84 -19.56 3.44 0.73
C ALA A 84 -19.62 1.90 0.80
N ALA A 85 -18.55 1.20 0.46
CA ALA A 85 -18.49 -0.26 0.58
C ALA A 85 -18.70 -0.71 2.03
N PHE A 86 -18.07 -0.05 3.00
CA PHE A 86 -18.28 -0.34 4.42
C PHE A 86 -19.73 -0.06 4.85
N ASP A 87 -20.29 1.08 4.47
CA ASP A 87 -21.66 1.47 4.81
C ASP A 87 -22.67 0.42 4.31
N THR A 88 -22.46 -0.15 3.10
CA THR A 88 -23.35 -1.18 2.54
C THR A 88 -23.39 -2.48 3.33
N VAL A 89 -22.33 -2.80 4.07
CA VAL A 89 -22.18 -4.05 4.83
C VAL A 89 -22.10 -3.82 6.33
N HIS A 90 -22.26 -2.57 6.78
CA HIS A 90 -22.09 -2.16 8.17
C HIS A 90 -22.97 -2.98 9.10
N ASP A 91 -24.26 -3.08 8.81
CA ASP A 91 -25.22 -3.80 9.65
C ASP A 91 -24.95 -5.32 9.69
N GLN A 92 -24.36 -5.86 8.63
CA GLN A 92 -23.99 -7.28 8.57
C GLN A 92 -22.75 -7.58 9.41
N LEU A 93 -21.76 -6.67 9.38
CA LEU A 93 -20.50 -6.84 10.11
C LEU A 93 -20.61 -6.45 11.58
N CYS A 94 -21.41 -5.45 11.90
CA CYS A 94 -21.60 -4.90 13.24
C CYS A 94 -22.82 -5.49 13.95
N SER A 95 -23.38 -6.60 13.45
CA SER A 95 -24.47 -7.31 14.12
C SER A 95 -24.01 -7.87 15.47
N PRO A 96 -24.84 -7.83 16.54
CA PRO A 96 -24.49 -8.40 17.85
C PRO A 96 -24.16 -9.90 17.83
N GLU A 97 -24.71 -10.63 16.86
CA GLU A 97 -24.48 -12.07 16.70
C GLU A 97 -23.14 -12.37 16.00
N ARG A 98 -22.49 -11.35 15.43
CA ARG A 98 -21.26 -11.50 14.68
C ARG A 98 -20.06 -11.44 15.62
N ILE A 99 -19.22 -12.47 15.57
CA ILE A 99 -17.95 -12.47 16.31
C ILE A 99 -17.07 -11.35 15.74
N SER A 100 -16.69 -10.41 16.60
CA SER A 100 -15.88 -9.24 16.27
C SER A 100 -14.60 -9.26 17.08
N VAL A 101 -13.46 -9.34 16.40
CA VAL A 101 -12.12 -9.31 17.01
C VAL A 101 -11.57 -7.90 16.87
N ALA A 102 -11.39 -7.23 18.00
CA ALA A 102 -10.87 -5.87 18.07
C ALA A 102 -9.41 -5.78 17.59
N THR A 103 -9.01 -4.59 17.17
CA THR A 103 -7.60 -4.28 16.98
C THR A 103 -6.91 -4.30 18.34
N ASP A 104 -5.83 -5.04 18.46
CA ASP A 104 -4.98 -5.08 19.66
C ASP A 104 -3.80 -4.08 19.52
N ASP A 105 -3.22 -3.66 20.64
CA ASP A 105 -2.10 -2.70 20.73
C ASP A 105 -0.73 -3.33 20.39
N CYS A 106 -0.71 -4.62 20.03
CA CYS A 106 0.50 -5.32 19.63
C CYS A 106 1.13 -4.66 18.38
N PRO A 107 2.44 -4.36 18.39
CA PRO A 107 3.09 -3.64 17.31
C PRO A 107 3.08 -4.46 16.01
N ARG A 108 2.59 -3.83 14.93
CA ARG A 108 2.61 -4.41 13.60
C ARG A 108 4.01 -4.29 12.97
N PRO A 109 4.37 -5.19 12.03
CA PRO A 109 5.51 -5.04 11.14
C PRO A 109 5.69 -3.63 10.56
N PRO A 110 6.91 -3.03 10.57
CA PRO A 110 7.19 -1.86 9.76
C PRO A 110 6.97 -2.14 8.27
N LEU A 111 6.53 -1.13 7.53
CA LEU A 111 6.34 -1.21 6.09
C LEU A 111 7.68 -1.34 5.38
N ARG A 112 7.75 -2.22 4.38
CA ARG A 112 8.93 -2.34 3.51
C ARG A 112 8.99 -1.15 2.55
N VAL A 113 10.20 -0.79 2.15
CA VAL A 113 10.48 0.27 1.18
C VAL A 113 10.50 -0.37 -0.21
N SER A 114 9.66 0.12 -1.12
CA SER A 114 9.64 -0.40 -2.49
C SER A 114 10.84 0.09 -3.31
N PRO A 115 11.26 -0.63 -4.36
CA PRO A 115 12.36 -0.20 -5.23
C PRO A 115 12.14 1.21 -5.83
N ALA A 116 10.89 1.52 -6.22
CA ALA A 116 10.54 2.85 -6.71
C ALA A 116 10.69 3.94 -5.63
N GLN A 117 10.37 3.62 -4.36
CA GLN A 117 10.55 4.54 -3.24
C GLN A 117 12.02 4.71 -2.86
N GLU A 118 12.80 3.64 -2.90
CA GLU A 118 14.25 3.67 -2.68
C GLU A 118 14.94 4.52 -3.76
N TYR A 119 14.63 4.27 -5.04
CA TYR A 119 15.09 5.10 -6.15
C TYR A 119 14.70 6.57 -5.93
N ALA A 120 13.44 6.84 -5.56
CA ALA A 120 12.98 8.19 -5.32
C ALA A 120 13.74 8.89 -4.17
N ASN A 121 14.12 8.15 -3.13
CA ASN A 121 14.92 8.69 -2.03
C ASN A 121 16.35 9.02 -2.48
N HIS A 122 16.98 8.12 -3.25
CA HIS A 122 18.33 8.33 -3.79
C HIS A 122 18.36 9.46 -4.83
N ALA A 123 17.41 9.49 -5.77
CA ALA A 123 17.28 10.53 -6.77
C ALA A 123 17.10 11.92 -6.12
N SER A 124 16.19 12.03 -5.13
CA SER A 124 16.04 13.26 -4.36
C SER A 124 17.35 13.67 -3.69
N ALA A 125 18.03 12.76 -2.98
CA ALA A 125 19.29 13.07 -2.29
C ALA A 125 20.40 13.52 -3.26
N GLY A 126 20.58 12.79 -4.37
CA GLY A 126 21.55 13.12 -5.41
C GLY A 126 21.28 14.47 -6.07
N SER A 127 20.01 14.80 -6.31
CA SER A 127 19.58 16.09 -6.87
C SER A 127 19.99 17.25 -5.96
N LEU A 128 19.83 17.09 -4.64
CA LEU A 128 20.19 18.15 -3.68
C LEU A 128 21.71 18.37 -3.64
N ILE A 129 22.49 17.29 -3.69
CA ILE A 129 23.95 17.36 -3.73
C ILE A 129 24.42 18.02 -5.03
N GLY A 130 23.87 17.59 -6.18
CA GLY A 130 24.20 18.16 -7.49
C GLY A 130 23.83 19.64 -7.59
N ALA A 131 22.68 20.03 -7.06
CA ALA A 131 22.27 21.43 -6.99
C ALA A 131 23.20 22.27 -6.10
N ALA A 132 23.60 21.77 -4.93
CA ALA A 132 24.55 22.44 -4.06
C ALA A 132 25.93 22.60 -4.74
N ALA A 133 26.42 21.57 -5.42
CA ALA A 133 27.67 21.65 -6.18
C ALA A 133 27.57 22.64 -7.35
N THR A 134 26.45 22.64 -8.08
CA THR A 134 26.19 23.60 -9.17
C THR A 134 26.18 25.03 -8.65
N LEU A 135 25.53 25.27 -7.51
CA LEU A 135 25.51 26.58 -6.85
C LEU A 135 26.92 27.01 -6.41
N LEU A 136 27.70 26.10 -5.80
CA LEU A 136 29.05 26.40 -5.31
C LEU A 136 30.07 26.63 -6.42
N VAL A 137 29.95 25.91 -7.54
CA VAL A 137 30.90 26.01 -8.66
C VAL A 137 30.50 27.15 -9.60
N LYS A 138 29.25 27.16 -10.05
CA LYS A 138 28.78 28.08 -11.08
C LYS A 138 28.23 29.39 -10.52
N HIS A 139 27.90 29.43 -9.23
CA HIS A 139 27.28 30.59 -8.59
C HIS A 139 25.97 31.03 -9.26
N ASP A 140 25.34 30.12 -10.02
CA ASP A 140 24.08 30.34 -10.71
C ASP A 140 22.97 29.56 -10.01
N ALA A 141 22.06 30.33 -9.41
CA ALA A 141 20.96 29.81 -8.64
C ALA A 141 19.80 29.30 -9.53
N ALA A 142 19.68 29.80 -10.77
CA ALA A 142 18.72 29.26 -11.73
C ALA A 142 19.18 27.88 -12.23
N GLU A 143 20.47 27.70 -12.47
CA GLU A 143 21.03 26.42 -12.91
C GLU A 143 21.00 25.36 -11.79
N ALA A 144 21.25 25.77 -10.54
CA ALA A 144 21.03 24.92 -9.37
C ALA A 144 19.55 24.49 -9.22
N ALA A 145 18.60 25.38 -9.55
CA ALA A 145 17.17 25.05 -9.53
C ALA A 145 16.77 24.04 -10.61
N GLU A 146 17.34 24.13 -11.82
CA GLU A 146 17.14 23.12 -12.87
C GLU A 146 17.67 21.75 -12.43
N ALA A 147 18.83 21.69 -11.77
CA ALA A 147 19.36 20.44 -11.24
C ALA A 147 18.43 19.76 -10.21
N VAL A 148 17.78 20.53 -9.33
CA VAL A 148 16.76 20.01 -8.39
C VAL A 148 15.53 19.48 -9.12
N LEU A 149 15.06 20.21 -10.14
CA LEU A 149 13.84 19.86 -10.88
C LEU A 149 14.04 18.65 -11.78
N ALA A 150 15.22 18.53 -12.40
CA ALA A 150 15.59 17.44 -13.30
C ALA A 150 15.67 16.09 -12.58
N GLY A 151 16.13 16.05 -11.33
CA GLY A 151 16.22 14.81 -10.57
C GLY A 151 15.02 14.52 -9.65
N SER A 152 13.90 15.24 -9.83
CA SER A 152 12.65 14.96 -9.10
C SER A 152 11.99 13.67 -9.62
N PRO A 153 11.91 12.59 -8.82
CA PRO A 153 11.46 11.27 -9.28
C PRO A 153 9.93 11.17 -9.31
N LYS A 154 9.29 12.05 -10.09
CA LYS A 154 7.82 12.22 -10.10
C LYS A 154 7.12 10.94 -10.56
N ALA A 155 7.60 10.28 -11.62
CA ALA A 155 6.98 9.06 -12.10
C ALA A 155 7.03 7.94 -11.06
N ALA A 156 8.17 7.76 -10.38
CA ALA A 156 8.37 6.80 -9.29
C ALA A 156 7.46 7.07 -8.07
N ARG A 157 7.06 8.32 -7.85
CA ARG A 157 6.17 8.70 -6.74
C ARG A 157 4.68 8.65 -7.08
N TYR A 158 4.29 9.27 -8.18
CA TYR A 158 2.87 9.44 -8.53
C TYR A 158 2.26 8.18 -9.14
N GLY A 159 3.03 7.40 -9.91
CA GLY A 159 2.50 6.22 -10.60
C GLY A 159 2.00 5.14 -9.65
N PRO A 160 2.86 4.60 -8.74
CA PRO A 160 2.42 3.58 -7.79
C PRO A 160 1.32 4.12 -6.86
N ALA A 161 1.44 5.36 -6.38
CA ALA A 161 0.45 5.96 -5.51
C ALA A 161 -0.94 6.08 -6.17
N ALA A 162 -1.00 6.48 -7.44
CA ALA A 162 -2.25 6.56 -8.19
C ALA A 162 -2.83 5.16 -8.45
N PHE A 163 -1.99 4.20 -8.87
CA PHE A 163 -2.41 2.82 -9.09
C PHE A 163 -3.02 2.21 -7.82
N HIS A 164 -2.36 2.33 -6.67
CA HIS A 164 -2.89 1.76 -5.42
C HIS A 164 -4.18 2.45 -4.97
N ALA A 165 -4.33 3.76 -5.19
CA ALA A 165 -5.60 4.45 -4.92
C ALA A 165 -6.74 3.91 -5.79
N VAL A 166 -6.48 3.69 -7.08
CA VAL A 166 -7.46 3.12 -8.02
C VAL A 166 -7.76 1.65 -7.70
N LEU A 167 -6.73 0.85 -7.39
CA LEU A 167 -6.87 -0.55 -6.99
C LEU A 167 -7.73 -0.68 -5.73
N SER A 168 -7.43 0.13 -4.71
CA SER A 168 -8.22 0.17 -3.47
C SER A 168 -9.69 0.50 -3.74
N ALA A 169 -9.94 1.48 -4.62
CA ALA A 169 -11.30 1.84 -5.03
C ALA A 169 -12.00 0.72 -5.82
N ALA A 170 -11.27 0.01 -6.70
CA ALA A 170 -11.80 -1.08 -7.49
C ALA A 170 -12.16 -2.29 -6.62
N LEU A 171 -11.29 -2.67 -5.69
CA LEU A 171 -11.53 -3.72 -4.70
C LEU A 171 -12.75 -3.40 -3.84
N ALA A 172 -12.85 -2.17 -3.34
CA ALA A 172 -14.01 -1.70 -2.57
C ALA A 172 -15.32 -1.81 -3.34
N ARG A 173 -15.34 -1.42 -4.63
CA ARG A 173 -16.53 -1.55 -5.48
C ARG A 173 -16.93 -3.00 -5.76
N THR A 174 -16.00 -3.95 -5.67
CA THR A 174 -16.31 -5.38 -5.75
C THR A 174 -16.71 -5.98 -4.39
N GLY A 175 -16.77 -5.17 -3.33
CA GLY A 175 -17.15 -5.57 -1.97
C GLY A 175 -15.99 -6.11 -1.12
N VAL A 176 -14.74 -5.97 -1.57
CA VAL A 176 -13.55 -6.24 -0.76
C VAL A 176 -13.27 -5.03 0.13
N LEU A 177 -13.25 -5.19 1.46
CA LEU A 177 -12.99 -4.07 2.36
C LEU A 177 -11.50 -3.91 2.62
N VAL A 178 -10.89 -2.91 2.00
CA VAL A 178 -9.50 -2.50 2.28
C VAL A 178 -9.48 -1.58 3.51
N ARG A 179 -9.02 -2.09 4.64
CA ARG A 179 -8.89 -1.35 5.90
C ARG A 179 -7.65 -0.46 5.90
N ASP A 180 -6.50 -1.02 5.54
CA ASP A 180 -5.21 -0.31 5.50
C ASP A 180 -4.72 -0.17 4.04
N PRO A 181 -5.00 0.97 3.38
CA PRO A 181 -4.55 1.22 2.01
C PRO A 181 -3.03 1.41 1.90
N GLU A 182 -2.30 1.65 2.98
CA GLU A 182 -0.84 1.75 2.97
C GLU A 182 -0.21 0.35 2.91
N ARG A 183 -0.77 -0.61 3.66
CA ARG A 183 -0.37 -2.02 3.56
C ARG A 183 -0.76 -2.67 2.25
N LEU A 184 -1.88 -2.26 1.63
CA LEU A 184 -2.20 -2.67 0.26
C LEU A 184 -1.08 -2.32 -0.75
N ARG A 185 -0.29 -1.27 -0.50
CA ARG A 185 0.85 -0.92 -1.39
C ARG A 185 1.95 -1.96 -1.37
N GLN A 186 2.05 -2.73 -0.27
CA GLN A 186 3.05 -3.77 -0.12
C GLN A 186 2.82 -4.94 -1.11
N LEU A 187 1.66 -5.02 -1.78
CA LEU A 187 1.40 -6.00 -2.84
C LEU A 187 2.42 -5.94 -3.97
N GLU A 188 3.02 -4.78 -4.25
CA GLU A 188 4.10 -4.68 -5.24
C GLU A 188 5.32 -5.53 -4.84
N MET A 189 5.56 -5.66 -3.53
CA MET A 189 6.71 -6.39 -2.96
C MET A 189 6.32 -7.76 -2.42
N ALA A 190 5.05 -8.16 -2.50
CA ALA A 190 4.61 -9.48 -2.08
C ALA A 190 5.45 -10.53 -2.78
N GLY A 191 6.07 -11.44 -2.04
CA GLY A 191 6.84 -12.54 -2.61
C GLY A 191 6.45 -13.90 -2.05
N THR A 192 5.73 -13.93 -0.92
CA THR A 192 5.21 -15.17 -0.33
C THR A 192 3.73 -15.00 0.04
N VAL A 193 2.91 -15.99 -0.27
CA VAL A 193 1.55 -16.13 0.26
C VAL A 193 1.48 -17.33 1.19
N VAL A 194 0.91 -17.12 2.37
CA VAL A 194 0.71 -18.14 3.40
C VAL A 194 -0.78 -18.38 3.57
N LEU A 195 -1.24 -19.59 3.29
CA LEU A 195 -2.65 -19.98 3.30
C LEU A 195 -2.91 -20.94 4.46
N HIS A 196 -3.77 -20.52 5.38
CA HIS A 196 -4.24 -21.37 6.46
C HIS A 196 -5.40 -22.28 5.98
N PRO A 197 -5.48 -23.55 6.40
CA PRO A 197 -6.57 -24.48 6.07
C PRO A 197 -7.95 -23.91 6.35
N SER A 198 -8.10 -23.09 7.40
CA SER A 198 -9.39 -22.47 7.70
C SER A 198 -9.93 -21.59 6.58
N ALA A 199 -9.07 -21.10 5.67
CA ALA A 199 -9.47 -20.35 4.48
C ALA A 199 -9.68 -21.23 3.23
N LEU A 200 -8.99 -22.36 3.14
CA LEU A 200 -9.02 -23.25 1.97
C LEU A 200 -10.01 -24.41 2.10
N VAL A 201 -10.53 -24.66 3.30
CA VAL A 201 -11.47 -25.75 3.58
C VAL A 201 -12.86 -25.15 3.84
N ALA A 202 -13.86 -25.71 3.18
CA ALA A 202 -15.26 -25.36 3.34
C ALA A 202 -15.85 -25.99 4.61
N ASP A 203 -17.05 -25.59 5.00
CA ASP A 203 -17.68 -26.05 6.25
C ASP A 203 -18.09 -27.53 6.22
N ASP A 204 -18.21 -28.13 5.03
CA ASP A 204 -18.43 -29.56 4.86
C ASP A 204 -17.14 -30.40 4.98
N GLY A 205 -16.01 -29.76 5.25
CA GLY A 205 -14.71 -30.41 5.40
C GLY A 205 -14.00 -30.72 4.08
N THR A 206 -14.57 -30.35 2.93
CA THR A 206 -13.94 -30.49 1.62
C THR A 206 -13.12 -29.25 1.26
N ALA A 207 -12.25 -29.36 0.26
CA ALA A 207 -11.54 -28.21 -0.26
C ALA A 207 -12.52 -27.20 -0.88
N ASP A 208 -12.30 -25.92 -0.60
CA ASP A 208 -13.08 -24.84 -1.18
C ASP A 208 -12.89 -24.83 -2.72
N PRO A 209 -13.97 -24.70 -3.51
CA PRO A 209 -13.88 -24.66 -4.97
C PRO A 209 -12.94 -23.58 -5.54
N TRP A 210 -12.64 -22.53 -4.77
CA TRP A 210 -11.70 -21.47 -5.14
C TRP A 210 -10.26 -21.72 -4.68
N ALA A 211 -9.95 -22.84 -4.02
CA ALA A 211 -8.60 -23.18 -3.58
C ALA A 211 -7.61 -23.22 -4.75
N GLU A 212 -7.87 -24.02 -5.78
CA GLU A 212 -7.01 -24.08 -6.98
C GLU A 212 -6.93 -22.73 -7.71
N PRO A 213 -8.03 -22.02 -8.00
CA PRO A 213 -7.95 -20.67 -8.59
C PRO A 213 -7.07 -19.69 -7.80
N VAL A 214 -7.12 -19.70 -6.47
CA VAL A 214 -6.28 -18.84 -5.62
C VAL A 214 -4.81 -19.25 -5.69
N LEU A 215 -4.51 -20.55 -5.67
CA LEU A 215 -3.16 -21.08 -5.83
C LEU A 215 -2.59 -20.76 -7.22
N ASP A 216 -3.39 -20.89 -8.29
CA ASP A 216 -2.99 -20.50 -9.65
C ASP A 216 -2.75 -18.98 -9.74
N ALA A 217 -3.59 -18.16 -9.11
CA ALA A 217 -3.37 -16.71 -9.06
C ALA A 217 -2.08 -16.34 -8.32
N ALA A 218 -1.77 -17.01 -7.21
CA ALA A 218 -0.50 -16.84 -6.49
C ALA A 218 0.70 -17.23 -7.37
N ARG A 219 0.61 -18.37 -8.06
CA ARG A 219 1.63 -18.86 -8.98
C ARG A 219 1.85 -17.91 -10.15
N ARG A 220 0.79 -17.42 -10.78
CA ARG A 220 0.86 -16.39 -11.85
C ARG A 220 1.41 -15.06 -11.35
N ALA A 221 1.17 -14.75 -10.08
CA ALA A 221 1.79 -13.63 -9.40
C ALA A 221 3.27 -13.88 -9.05
N GLY A 222 3.80 -15.09 -9.26
CA GLY A 222 5.17 -15.43 -8.91
C GLY A 222 5.43 -15.28 -7.41
N LEU A 223 4.49 -15.76 -6.59
CA LEU A 223 4.64 -15.86 -5.15
C LEU A 223 5.10 -17.27 -4.79
N ARG A 224 5.95 -17.40 -3.77
CA ARG A 224 6.14 -18.65 -3.03
C ARG A 224 4.83 -18.97 -2.31
N ILE A 225 4.32 -20.18 -2.49
CA ILE A 225 3.05 -20.63 -1.93
C ILE A 225 3.34 -21.55 -0.74
N VAL A 226 2.97 -21.10 0.45
CA VAL A 226 3.08 -21.86 1.70
C VAL A 226 1.69 -22.21 2.20
N VAL A 227 1.40 -23.49 2.36
CA VAL A 227 0.10 -23.99 2.85
C VAL A 227 0.33 -24.76 4.15
N VAL A 228 -0.48 -24.54 5.18
CA VAL A 228 -0.43 -25.43 6.36
C VAL A 228 -1.16 -26.73 6.02
N GLY A 229 -0.58 -27.87 6.36
CA GLY A 229 -1.09 -29.20 6.00
C GLY A 229 -2.48 -29.47 6.56
N HIS A 230 -3.34 -30.07 5.74
CA HIS A 230 -4.67 -30.53 6.14
C HIS A 230 -5.10 -31.68 5.23
N PRO A 231 -5.75 -32.75 5.74
CA PRO A 231 -6.13 -33.91 4.93
C PRO A 231 -7.00 -33.56 3.71
N ALA A 232 -7.92 -32.60 3.87
CA ALA A 232 -8.78 -32.14 2.78
C ALA A 232 -8.03 -31.41 1.64
N LEU A 233 -6.75 -31.09 1.83
CA LEU A 233 -5.92 -30.34 0.87
C LEU A 233 -4.85 -31.22 0.21
N GLU A 234 -4.88 -32.54 0.41
CA GLU A 234 -3.88 -33.48 -0.15
C GLU A 234 -3.70 -33.31 -1.67
N ASP A 235 -4.81 -33.15 -2.41
CA ASP A 235 -4.80 -32.96 -3.86
C ASP A 235 -4.16 -31.63 -4.31
N PHE A 236 -4.03 -30.65 -3.41
CA PHE A 236 -3.50 -29.32 -3.69
C PHE A 236 -2.03 -29.16 -3.26
N THR A 237 -1.47 -30.16 -2.57
CA THR A 237 -0.08 -30.11 -2.09
C THR A 237 0.95 -29.92 -3.21
N GLY A 238 0.69 -30.47 -4.40
CA GLY A 238 1.54 -30.29 -5.58
C GLY A 238 1.50 -28.88 -6.20
N LEU A 239 0.57 -28.03 -5.77
CA LEU A 239 0.48 -26.61 -6.17
C LEU A 239 1.19 -25.68 -5.19
N ALA A 240 1.56 -26.17 -4.00
CA ALA A 240 2.29 -25.41 -3.00
C ALA A 240 3.80 -25.64 -3.15
N ASP A 241 4.60 -24.60 -2.91
CA ASP A 241 6.06 -24.72 -2.83
C ASP A 241 6.49 -25.33 -1.48
N GLU A 242 5.69 -25.10 -0.43
CA GLU A 242 5.90 -25.67 0.90
C GLU A 242 4.57 -26.04 1.56
N VAL A 243 4.53 -27.22 2.18
CA VAL A 243 3.45 -27.66 3.06
C VAL A 243 3.98 -27.78 4.48
N VAL A 244 3.46 -26.95 5.39
CA VAL A 244 3.93 -26.88 6.79
C VAL A 244 3.15 -27.85 7.67
N ASP A 245 3.82 -28.50 8.63
CA ASP A 245 3.16 -29.35 9.61
C ASP A 245 2.15 -28.54 10.45
N ALA A 246 0.90 -29.02 10.51
CA ALA A 246 -0.20 -28.38 11.26
C ALA A 246 0.05 -28.30 12.77
N ARG A 247 1.02 -29.06 13.31
CA ARG A 247 1.45 -28.97 14.71
C ARG A 247 2.31 -27.75 15.01
N ARG A 248 2.88 -27.12 13.99
CA ARG A 248 3.67 -25.90 14.14
C ARG A 248 2.71 -24.71 14.34
N PRO A 249 2.89 -23.88 15.39
CA PRO A 249 2.09 -22.67 15.57
C PRO A 249 2.12 -21.79 14.33
N PHE A 250 0.95 -21.32 13.90
CA PHE A 250 0.83 -20.66 12.60
C PHE A 250 1.54 -19.30 12.55
N ASP A 251 1.55 -18.58 13.67
CA ASP A 251 2.28 -17.33 13.83
C ASP A 251 3.80 -17.53 13.73
N ASP A 252 4.35 -18.61 14.29
CA ASP A 252 5.77 -18.97 14.14
C ASP A 252 6.16 -19.22 12.68
N VAL A 253 5.25 -19.71 11.84
CA VAL A 253 5.46 -19.87 10.40
C VAL A 253 5.60 -18.50 9.74
N VAL A 254 4.63 -17.62 9.97
CA VAL A 254 4.62 -16.26 9.38
C VAL A 254 5.82 -15.45 9.86
N HIS A 255 6.15 -15.51 11.14
CA HIS A 255 7.32 -14.85 11.72
C HIS A 255 8.64 -15.38 11.15
N GLY A 256 8.73 -16.69 10.90
CA GLY A 256 9.88 -17.31 10.24
C GLY A 256 10.07 -16.79 8.82
N LEU A 257 9.03 -16.84 8.00
CA LEU A 257 9.06 -16.40 6.60
C LEU A 257 9.37 -14.90 6.47
N ARG A 258 8.81 -14.07 7.36
CA ARG A 258 9.03 -12.62 7.32
C ARG A 258 10.48 -12.22 7.61
N ARG A 259 11.23 -13.03 8.36
CA ARG A 259 12.66 -12.77 8.64
C ARG A 259 13.54 -12.96 7.41
N ASP A 260 13.05 -13.66 6.41
CA ASP A 260 13.70 -13.74 5.12
C ASP A 260 13.41 -12.46 4.33
N GLU A 261 14.39 -11.57 4.29
CA GLU A 261 14.23 -10.30 3.57
C GLU A 261 14.23 -10.51 2.05
N ASP A 262 14.88 -11.57 1.55
CA ASP A 262 15.03 -11.87 0.13
C ASP A 262 13.72 -12.36 -0.50
N GLU A 263 12.81 -12.93 0.30
CA GLU A 263 11.51 -13.44 -0.16
C GLU A 263 10.40 -12.38 -0.28
N GLY A 264 10.71 -11.11 0.01
CA GLY A 264 9.73 -10.03 -0.12
C GLY A 264 8.62 -10.08 0.94
N ALA A 265 7.55 -9.33 0.71
CA ALA A 265 6.47 -9.16 1.68
C ALA A 265 5.61 -10.44 1.81
N VAL A 266 5.24 -10.77 3.04
CA VAL A 266 4.41 -11.95 3.36
C VAL A 266 2.92 -11.57 3.39
N VAL A 267 2.14 -12.21 2.53
CA VAL A 267 0.67 -12.12 2.50
C VAL A 267 0.08 -13.32 3.24
N THR A 268 -0.57 -13.09 4.36
CA THR A 268 -1.22 -14.16 5.15
C THR A 268 -2.71 -14.13 4.91
N VAL A 269 -3.27 -15.30 4.56
CA VAL A 269 -4.69 -15.49 4.29
C VAL A 269 -5.23 -16.54 5.26
N ALA A 270 -6.21 -16.15 6.08
CA ALA A 270 -6.83 -17.04 7.05
C ALA A 270 -8.27 -16.65 7.36
N ARG A 271 -9.05 -17.62 7.86
CA ARG A 271 -10.38 -17.42 8.43
C ARG A 271 -10.29 -17.67 9.94
N ALA A 272 -10.37 -16.63 10.76
CA ALA A 272 -10.60 -16.79 12.20
C ALA A 272 -12.08 -17.08 12.41
N ARG A 273 -12.43 -18.09 13.22
CA ARG A 273 -13.81 -18.46 13.57
C ARG A 273 -14.14 -18.06 15.01
N SER A 274 -13.13 -17.91 15.87
CA SER A 274 -13.28 -17.46 17.27
C SER A 274 -12.30 -16.34 17.62
N ALA A 275 -12.58 -15.61 18.70
CA ALA A 275 -11.62 -14.72 19.35
C ALA A 275 -10.46 -15.50 20.03
N ASP A 276 -10.69 -16.79 20.29
CA ASP A 276 -9.71 -17.70 20.91
C ASP A 276 -8.75 -18.33 19.88
N ASP A 277 -8.90 -18.04 18.59
CA ASP A 277 -7.98 -18.49 17.53
C ASP A 277 -6.66 -17.70 17.58
N HIS A 278 -6.00 -17.71 18.73
CA HIS A 278 -4.88 -16.82 19.05
C HIS A 278 -3.73 -16.94 18.04
N ASP A 279 -3.38 -18.15 17.61
CA ASP A 279 -2.32 -18.38 16.64
C ASP A 279 -2.67 -17.81 15.26
N VAL A 280 -3.92 -17.96 14.81
CA VAL A 280 -4.40 -17.40 13.53
C VAL A 280 -4.43 -15.87 13.59
N LEU A 281 -4.94 -15.32 14.68
CA LEU A 281 -4.98 -13.87 14.91
C LEU A 281 -3.58 -13.29 15.07
N ALA A 282 -2.65 -14.00 15.71
CA ALA A 282 -1.24 -13.62 15.81
C ALA A 282 -0.55 -13.66 14.44
N ALA A 283 -0.78 -14.70 13.64
CA ALA A 283 -0.24 -14.83 12.29
C ALA A 283 -0.72 -13.71 11.34
N LEU A 284 -2.02 -13.40 11.34
CA LEU A 284 -2.58 -12.27 10.60
C LEU A 284 -1.97 -10.94 11.08
N ARG A 285 -1.73 -10.77 12.38
CA ARG A 285 -1.08 -9.57 12.93
C ARG A 285 0.43 -9.51 12.64
N GLY A 286 1.10 -10.65 12.51
CA GLY A 286 2.54 -10.75 12.25
C GLY A 286 2.93 -10.58 10.77
N SER A 287 1.97 -10.61 9.85
CA SER A 287 2.20 -10.52 8.41
C SER A 287 2.43 -9.09 7.91
N ASP A 288 3.06 -8.95 6.74
CA ASP A 288 3.20 -7.66 6.08
C ASP A 288 1.84 -7.20 5.51
N ILE A 289 1.06 -8.14 4.97
CA ILE A 289 -0.32 -7.96 4.50
C ILE A 289 -1.21 -9.06 5.11
N ALA A 290 -2.27 -8.67 5.79
CA ALA A 290 -3.22 -9.54 6.47
C ALA A 290 -4.55 -9.57 5.72
N VAL A 291 -4.94 -10.74 5.21
CA VAL A 291 -6.22 -10.95 4.53
C VAL A 291 -7.07 -11.89 5.37
N ALA A 292 -8.10 -11.35 6.01
CA ALA A 292 -9.05 -12.12 6.79
C ALA A 292 -10.26 -12.47 5.92
N LEU A 293 -10.59 -13.75 5.81
CA LEU A 293 -11.88 -14.17 5.28
C LEU A 293 -12.95 -13.84 6.31
N THR A 294 -13.89 -12.98 5.91
CA THR A 294 -14.97 -12.44 6.73
C THR A 294 -16.32 -12.75 6.09
N ASP A 295 -16.37 -13.83 5.33
CA ASP A 295 -17.61 -14.48 4.89
C ASP A 295 -18.40 -15.01 6.08
N ARG A 296 -19.62 -15.54 5.86
CA ARG A 296 -20.52 -15.92 6.96
C ARG A 296 -19.90 -16.85 8.02
N ALA A 297 -18.90 -17.65 7.66
CA ALA A 297 -18.21 -18.54 8.59
C ALA A 297 -17.06 -17.89 9.39
N GLY A 298 -16.57 -16.71 8.98
CA GLY A 298 -15.45 -16.02 9.63
C GLY A 298 -15.88 -14.93 10.63
N ALA A 299 -15.03 -14.67 11.62
CA ALA A 299 -15.10 -13.50 12.49
C ALA A 299 -14.68 -12.22 11.74
N VAL A 300 -15.14 -11.07 12.21
CA VAL A 300 -14.72 -9.76 11.72
C VAL A 300 -13.44 -9.35 12.45
N VAL A 301 -12.30 -9.47 11.77
CA VAL A 301 -10.97 -9.17 12.35
C VAL A 301 -10.57 -7.74 11.99
N TRP A 302 -10.88 -6.77 12.87
CA TRP A 302 -10.67 -5.35 12.56
C TRP A 302 -9.20 -4.94 12.40
N GLY A 303 -8.28 -5.74 12.93
CA GLY A 303 -6.83 -5.59 12.76
C GLY A 303 -6.27 -6.11 11.43
N ALA A 304 -7.08 -6.76 10.58
CA ALA A 304 -6.67 -7.18 9.26
C ALA A 304 -6.66 -6.01 8.25
N ASP A 305 -5.81 -6.10 7.23
CA ASP A 305 -5.64 -5.04 6.23
C ASP A 305 -6.70 -5.11 5.15
N ILE A 306 -7.18 -6.33 4.88
CA ILE A 306 -8.20 -6.65 3.90
C ILE A 306 -9.21 -7.62 4.54
N LEU A 307 -10.49 -7.28 4.49
CA LEU A 307 -11.59 -8.19 4.82
C LEU A 307 -12.21 -8.71 3.53
N ALA A 308 -12.08 -10.02 3.30
CA ALA A 308 -12.62 -10.75 2.16
C ALA A 308 -14.03 -11.24 2.51
N LEU A 309 -15.05 -10.44 2.18
CA LEU A 309 -16.46 -10.71 2.52
C LEU A 309 -17.06 -11.87 1.72
N HIS A 310 -16.51 -12.13 0.54
CA HIS A 310 -16.95 -13.22 -0.34
C HIS A 310 -16.01 -14.43 -0.30
N GLY A 311 -15.13 -14.52 0.70
CA GLY A 311 -14.19 -15.64 0.86
C GLY A 311 -13.02 -15.60 -0.12
N LEU A 312 -12.59 -16.76 -0.59
CA LEU A 312 -11.47 -16.91 -1.54
C LEU A 312 -11.61 -16.17 -2.89
N PRO A 313 -12.80 -15.96 -3.49
CA PRO A 313 -12.96 -15.07 -4.63
C PRO A 313 -12.33 -13.67 -4.45
N ASP A 314 -12.43 -13.11 -3.24
CA ASP A 314 -11.85 -11.80 -2.94
C ASP A 314 -10.33 -11.89 -2.81
N VAL A 315 -9.81 -12.98 -2.25
CA VAL A 315 -8.37 -13.28 -2.21
C VAL A 315 -7.81 -13.38 -3.63
N TRP A 316 -8.50 -14.11 -4.51
CA TRP A 316 -8.13 -14.23 -5.93
C TRP A 316 -8.02 -12.86 -6.61
N ARG A 317 -8.99 -11.94 -6.36
CA ARG A 317 -8.94 -10.56 -6.89
C ARG A 317 -7.71 -9.80 -6.42
N VAL A 318 -7.37 -9.92 -5.13
CA VAL A 318 -6.19 -9.28 -4.53
C VAL A 318 -4.90 -9.83 -5.14
N LEU A 319 -4.75 -11.16 -5.23
CA LEU A 319 -3.53 -11.78 -5.77
C LEU A 319 -3.35 -11.48 -7.27
N THR A 320 -4.44 -11.47 -8.03
CA THR A 320 -4.42 -11.14 -9.47
C THR A 320 -3.95 -9.70 -9.74
N ALA A 321 -4.04 -8.80 -8.76
CA ALA A 321 -3.55 -7.42 -8.90
C ALA A 321 -2.03 -7.28 -8.73
N ILE A 322 -1.33 -8.27 -8.17
CA ILE A 322 0.10 -8.21 -7.86
C ILE A 322 0.97 -8.00 -9.12
N PRO A 323 0.81 -8.75 -10.23
CA PRO A 323 1.56 -8.51 -11.46
C PRO A 323 1.42 -7.07 -12.00
N ALA A 324 0.22 -6.50 -11.90
CA ALA A 324 -0.05 -5.14 -12.32
C ALA A 324 0.64 -4.12 -11.40
N ALA A 325 0.59 -4.33 -10.07
CA ALA A 325 1.30 -3.50 -9.09
C ALA A 325 2.82 -3.45 -9.39
N ARG A 326 3.44 -4.62 -9.56
CA ARG A 326 4.87 -4.76 -9.93
C ARG A 326 5.20 -4.08 -11.26
N THR A 327 4.32 -4.20 -12.24
CA THR A 327 4.51 -3.58 -13.56
C THR A 327 4.46 -2.07 -13.49
N VAL A 328 3.52 -1.51 -12.74
CA VAL A 328 3.44 -0.06 -12.51
C VAL A 328 4.68 0.44 -11.77
N GLY A 329 5.08 -0.23 -10.67
CA GLY A 329 6.29 0.10 -9.93
C GLY A 329 7.54 0.20 -10.80
N ARG A 330 7.83 -0.88 -11.56
CA ARG A 330 8.99 -0.94 -12.47
C ARG A 330 8.93 0.11 -13.59
N ARG A 331 7.76 0.30 -14.22
CA ARG A 331 7.60 1.32 -15.28
C ARG A 331 7.76 2.72 -14.74
N SER A 332 7.20 2.99 -13.57
CA SER A 332 7.33 4.27 -12.87
C SER A 332 8.77 4.59 -12.50
N GLN A 333 9.56 3.59 -12.12
CA GLN A 333 11.01 3.75 -11.93
C GLN A 333 11.75 4.00 -13.24
N THR A 334 11.41 3.30 -14.32
CA THR A 334 12.07 3.45 -15.63
C THR A 334 11.81 4.84 -16.25
N LEU A 335 10.64 5.41 -15.99
CA LEU A 335 10.22 6.73 -16.48
C LEU A 335 10.72 7.90 -15.60
N ALA A 336 11.34 7.61 -14.45
CA ALA A 336 11.76 8.61 -13.47
C ALA A 336 13.25 8.92 -13.60
#